data_AF-A0AAJ1BXA2-F1
#
_entry.id   AF-A0AAJ1BXA2-F1
#
_cell.length_a   1.000
_cell.length_b   1.000
_cell.length_c   1.000
_cell.angle_alpha   90.00
_cell.angle_beta   90.00
_cell.angle_gamma   90.00
#
_symmetry.space_group_name_H-M   'P 1'
#
loop_
_entity.id
_entity.type
_entity.pdbx_description
1 polymer ?
#
loop_
_entity_poly.entity_id
_entity_poly.type
_entity_poly.pdbx_seq_one_letter_code
_entity_poly.pdbx_strand_id
1 'polypeptide(L)'
;MDLGYFLRQRTSLIRLFYDKARVPFEQLKRDIEEEVPPWEPPFFDPDTDSGEPPYLVEWIQAEQTRELVGLLSVSLLSDTLKLYFHELERHFGIRWQDEKARKNHFKQGVVEAYRQIIEHVMGEEFRTCPVRFDVIEQVILARNDFAHNDNFLSFQTRHNAKTLEKHPNPFFVGREDNETASASWGNFQLEVSREALMAAIAEVEKLADWVQHNDNVVWEWRRRMQRQEER
;
A
#
# COMPACT_ATOMS: atom_id res chain seq x y z
N MET A 1 21.86 -2.38 13.47
CA MET A 1 21.48 -1.57 12.29
C MET A 1 20.17 -0.90 12.66
N ASP A 2 20.04 0.42 12.46
CA ASP A 2 18.77 1.10 12.73
C ASP A 2 17.80 0.88 11.56
N LEU A 3 16.99 -0.17 11.65
CA LEU A 3 16.02 -0.53 10.61
C LEU A 3 14.95 0.56 10.44
N GLY A 4 14.54 1.21 11.54
CA GLY A 4 13.57 2.31 11.52
C GLY A 4 14.08 3.52 10.74
N TYR A 5 15.35 3.88 10.89
CA TYR A 5 15.99 4.94 10.10
C TYR A 5 15.94 4.65 8.60
N PHE A 6 16.36 3.46 8.16
CA PHE A 6 16.36 3.11 6.74
C PHE A 6 14.95 2.96 6.16
N LEU A 7 13.99 2.53 6.97
CA LEU A 7 12.58 2.52 6.59
C LEU A 7 12.09 3.95 6.34
N ARG A 8 12.33 4.87 7.27
CA ARG A 8 11.96 6.30 7.15
C ARG A 8 12.57 6.99 5.93
N GLN A 9 13.80 6.65 5.59
CA GLN A 9 14.43 7.17 4.37
C GLN A 9 13.66 6.74 3.12
N ARG A 10 13.30 5.45 3.03
CA ARG A 10 12.53 4.91 1.89
C ARG A 10 11.12 5.49 1.83
N THR A 11 10.42 5.55 2.96
CA THR A 11 9.07 6.12 3.01
C THR A 11 9.04 7.62 2.72
N SER A 12 10.08 8.38 3.10
CA SER A 12 10.22 9.79 2.73
C SER A 12 10.31 9.97 1.21
N LEU A 13 11.03 9.09 0.51
CA LEU A 13 11.09 9.09 -0.95
C LEU A 13 9.74 8.72 -1.57
N ILE A 14 8.98 7.79 -0.98
CA ILE A 14 7.64 7.43 -1.45
C ILE A 14 6.69 8.64 -1.33
N ARG A 15 6.72 9.36 -0.20
CA ARG A 15 5.94 10.59 -0.02
C ARG A 15 6.28 11.63 -1.08
N LEU A 16 7.58 11.87 -1.28
CA LEU A 16 8.06 12.81 -2.29
C LEU A 16 7.61 12.41 -3.70
N PHE A 17 7.74 11.12 -4.04
CA PHE A 17 7.30 10.60 -5.33
C PHE A 17 5.81 10.83 -5.55
N TYR A 18 4.96 10.41 -4.60
CA TYR A 18 3.52 10.61 -4.72
C TYR A 18 3.16 12.09 -4.87
N ASP A 19 3.67 12.94 -3.99
CA ASP A 19 3.31 14.37 -3.95
C ASP A 19 3.84 15.13 -5.18
N LYS A 20 4.95 14.70 -5.80
CA LYS A 20 5.55 15.42 -6.94
C LYS A 20 5.18 14.84 -8.30
N ALA A 21 5.03 13.53 -8.42
CA ALA A 21 4.73 12.90 -9.70
C ALA A 21 3.28 13.13 -10.16
N ARG A 22 2.35 13.45 -9.25
CA ARG A 22 0.95 13.74 -9.60
C ARG A 22 0.72 15.15 -10.14
N VAL A 23 1.54 16.11 -9.72
CA VAL A 23 1.34 17.55 -9.99
C VAL A 23 1.11 17.85 -11.48
N PRO A 24 1.89 17.32 -12.43
CA PRO A 24 1.68 17.64 -13.84
C PRO A 24 0.32 17.17 -14.37
N PHE A 25 -0.17 16.04 -13.87
CA PHE A 25 -1.44 15.45 -14.32
C PHE A 25 -2.64 16.15 -13.66
N GLU A 26 -2.51 16.52 -12.38
CA GLU A 26 -3.51 17.33 -11.69
C GLU A 26 -3.63 18.73 -12.32
N GLN A 27 -2.49 19.34 -12.68
CA GLN A 27 -2.47 20.61 -13.38
C GLN A 27 -3.08 20.50 -14.78
N LEU A 28 -2.73 19.46 -15.55
CA LEU A 28 -3.29 19.25 -16.90
C LEU A 28 -4.82 19.14 -16.87
N LYS A 29 -5.38 18.35 -15.96
CA LYS A 29 -6.84 18.25 -15.80
C LYS A 29 -7.47 19.59 -15.50
N ARG A 30 -6.87 20.33 -14.57
CA ARG A 30 -7.34 21.64 -14.15
C ARG A 30 -7.27 22.65 -15.31
N ASP A 31 -6.19 22.67 -16.07
CA ASP A 31 -6.01 23.56 -17.20
C ASP A 31 -7.05 23.29 -18.30
N ILE A 32 -7.40 22.02 -18.54
CA ILE A 32 -8.48 21.63 -19.46
C ILE A 32 -9.84 22.11 -18.93
N GLU A 33 -10.14 21.88 -17.66
CA GLU A 33 -11.41 22.26 -17.03
C GLU A 33 -11.60 23.79 -16.92
N GLU A 34 -10.52 24.54 -16.73
CA GLU A 34 -10.49 26.00 -16.64
C GLU A 34 -10.24 26.67 -18.00
N GLU A 35 -10.18 25.90 -19.10
CA GLU A 35 -9.94 26.37 -20.48
C GLU A 35 -8.69 27.25 -20.61
N VAL A 36 -7.63 26.92 -19.86
CA VAL A 36 -6.37 27.67 -19.87
C VAL A 36 -5.62 27.38 -21.18
N PRO A 37 -5.12 28.38 -21.92
CA PRO A 37 -4.38 28.14 -23.16
C PRO A 37 -3.25 27.12 -22.98
N PRO A 38 -3.14 26.07 -23.83
CA PRO A 38 -3.80 25.88 -25.13
C PRO A 38 -5.10 25.05 -25.11
N TRP A 39 -5.76 24.87 -23.96
CA TRP A 39 -6.91 23.98 -23.77
C TRP A 39 -8.27 24.66 -23.93
N GLU A 40 -8.31 25.78 -24.66
CA GLU A 40 -9.56 26.47 -25.01
C GLU A 40 -10.35 25.61 -26.01
N PRO A 41 -11.66 25.36 -25.80
CA PRO A 41 -12.49 24.58 -26.72
C PRO A 41 -12.42 25.11 -28.16
N PRO A 42 -12.23 24.24 -29.17
CA PRO A 42 -12.40 24.65 -30.55
C PRO A 42 -13.85 25.05 -30.81
N PHE A 43 -14.08 25.74 -31.94
CA PHE A 43 -15.45 25.99 -32.41
C PHE A 43 -16.20 24.66 -32.59
N PHE A 44 -17.44 24.60 -32.10
CA PHE A 44 -18.30 23.42 -32.16
C PHE A 44 -19.41 23.60 -33.20
N ASP A 45 -19.46 22.70 -34.19
CA ASP A 45 -20.54 22.57 -35.15
C ASP A 45 -21.43 21.36 -34.79
N PRO A 46 -22.68 21.58 -34.30
CA PRO A 46 -23.59 20.51 -33.91
C PRO A 46 -23.94 19.52 -35.03
N ASP A 47 -23.80 19.91 -36.30
CA ASP A 47 -24.15 19.07 -37.45
C ASP A 47 -23.00 18.14 -37.89
N THR A 48 -21.75 18.45 -37.51
CA THR A 48 -20.55 17.74 -38.00
C THR A 48 -19.60 17.24 -36.91
N ASP A 49 -19.57 17.87 -35.75
CA ASP A 49 -18.70 17.50 -34.63
C ASP A 49 -19.33 16.42 -33.73
N SER A 50 -18.49 15.61 -33.09
CA SER A 50 -18.96 14.66 -32.08
C SER A 50 -19.45 15.39 -30.85
N GLY A 51 -20.50 14.88 -30.19
CA GLY A 51 -20.96 15.42 -28.90
C GLY A 51 -20.01 15.15 -27.71
N GLU A 52 -18.77 14.72 -27.98
CA GLU A 52 -17.78 14.47 -26.94
C GLU A 52 -17.08 15.78 -26.54
N PRO A 53 -16.75 15.97 -25.26
CA PRO A 53 -16.00 17.14 -24.82
C PRO A 53 -14.65 17.25 -25.56
N PRO A 54 -14.20 18.47 -25.93
CA PRO A 54 -12.86 18.66 -26.45
C PRO A 54 -11.83 18.25 -25.39
N TYR A 55 -10.70 17.71 -25.84
CA TYR A 55 -9.59 17.25 -24.99
C TYR A 55 -9.95 16.13 -23.99
N LEU A 56 -11.05 15.40 -24.23
CA LEU A 56 -11.48 14.27 -23.39
C LEU A 56 -10.38 13.21 -23.25
N VAL A 57 -9.65 12.92 -24.32
CA VAL A 57 -8.58 11.91 -24.32
C VAL A 57 -7.45 12.33 -23.39
N GLU A 58 -6.99 13.58 -23.47
CA GLU A 58 -5.94 14.15 -22.64
C GLU A 58 -6.34 14.17 -21.17
N TRP A 59 -7.59 14.55 -20.88
CA TRP A 59 -8.14 14.51 -19.52
C TRP A 59 -8.17 13.09 -18.96
N ILE A 60 -8.63 12.10 -19.74
CA ILE A 60 -8.66 10.69 -19.32
C ILE A 60 -7.24 10.16 -19.09
N GLN A 61 -6.30 10.46 -19.99
CA GLN A 61 -4.90 10.05 -19.83
C GLN A 61 -4.26 10.67 -18.59
N ALA A 62 -4.54 11.94 -18.31
CA ALA A 62 -4.08 12.61 -17.10
C ALA A 62 -4.64 11.92 -15.85
N GLU A 63 -5.93 11.60 -15.83
CA GLU A 63 -6.57 10.90 -14.71
C GLU A 63 -5.98 9.50 -14.48
N GLN A 64 -5.86 8.70 -15.54
CA GLN A 64 -5.28 7.35 -15.45
C GLN A 64 -3.82 7.39 -14.96
N THR A 65 -3.04 8.35 -15.43
CA THR A 65 -1.64 8.48 -15.02
C THR A 65 -1.54 8.98 -13.57
N ARG A 66 -2.43 9.89 -13.15
CA ARG A 66 -2.56 10.34 -11.75
C ARG A 66 -2.84 9.15 -10.82
N GLU A 67 -3.79 8.28 -11.19
CA GLU A 67 -4.10 7.06 -10.44
C GLU A 67 -2.91 6.09 -10.39
N LEU A 68 -2.23 5.88 -11.52
CA LEU A 68 -1.06 5.01 -11.63
C LEU A 68 0.06 5.41 -10.66
N VAL A 69 0.30 6.72 -10.47
CA VAL A 69 1.27 7.19 -9.46
C VAL A 69 0.92 6.69 -8.05
N GLY A 70 -0.37 6.66 -7.71
CA GLY A 70 -0.84 6.14 -6.43
C GLY A 70 -0.57 4.64 -6.28
N LEU A 71 -0.90 3.85 -7.30
CA LEU A 71 -0.67 2.40 -7.31
C LEU A 71 0.82 2.03 -7.25
N LEU A 72 1.66 2.79 -7.97
CA LEU A 72 3.12 2.65 -7.91
C LEU A 72 3.66 3.01 -6.53
N SER A 73 3.10 4.04 -5.88
CA SER A 73 3.50 4.44 -4.53
C SER A 73 3.19 3.34 -3.49
N VAL A 74 2.01 2.72 -3.57
CA VAL A 74 1.67 1.55 -2.74
C VAL A 74 2.57 0.36 -3.05
N SER A 75 2.94 0.17 -4.32
CA SER A 75 3.87 -0.88 -4.72
C SER A 75 5.25 -0.69 -4.10
N LEU A 76 5.79 0.53 -4.13
CA LEU A 76 7.05 0.88 -3.46
C LEU A 76 6.98 0.68 -1.94
N LEU A 77 5.84 1.00 -1.32
CA LEU A 77 5.62 0.78 0.11
C LEU A 77 5.58 -0.72 0.45
N SER A 78 4.88 -1.52 -0.35
CA SER A 78 4.79 -2.98 -0.20
C SER A 78 6.17 -3.63 -0.33
N ASP A 79 6.97 -3.23 -1.31
CA ASP A 79 8.32 -3.77 -1.49
C ASP A 79 9.27 -3.32 -0.36
N THR A 80 9.16 -2.07 0.09
CA THR A 80 9.87 -1.56 1.27
C THR A 80 9.52 -2.35 2.53
N LEU A 81 8.24 -2.65 2.74
CA LEU A 81 7.75 -3.46 3.86
C LEU A 81 8.28 -4.90 3.81
N LYS A 82 8.30 -5.54 2.63
CA LYS A 82 8.88 -6.88 2.46
C LYS A 82 10.37 -6.91 2.81
N LEU A 83 11.13 -5.91 2.38
CA LEU A 83 12.55 -5.78 2.74
C LEU A 83 12.72 -5.58 4.24
N TYR A 84 11.92 -4.70 4.84
CA TYR A 84 11.93 -4.45 6.28
C TYR A 84 11.66 -5.74 7.07
N PHE A 85 10.62 -6.48 6.70
CA PHE A 85 10.28 -7.74 7.34
C PHE A 85 11.37 -8.81 7.22
N HIS A 86 12.05 -8.89 6.07
CA HIS A 86 13.18 -9.81 5.88
C HIS A 86 14.38 -9.43 6.77
N GLU A 87 14.69 -8.13 6.86
CA GLU A 87 15.70 -7.64 7.80
C GLU A 87 15.27 -7.81 9.25
N LEU A 88 13.97 -7.77 9.55
CA LEU A 88 13.44 -8.02 10.88
C LEU A 88 13.60 -9.48 11.29
N GLU A 89 13.33 -10.43 10.40
CA GLU A 89 13.63 -11.86 10.59
C GLU A 89 15.11 -12.06 10.96
N ARG A 90 16.01 -11.39 10.23
CA ARG A 90 17.46 -11.39 10.52
C ARG A 90 17.79 -10.72 11.84
N HIS A 91 17.13 -9.61 12.18
CA HIS A 91 17.28 -8.86 13.44
C HIS A 91 16.65 -9.55 14.64
N PHE A 92 15.76 -10.50 14.45
CA PHE A 92 15.33 -11.41 15.52
C PHE A 92 16.25 -12.63 15.57
N GLY A 93 16.86 -13.02 14.45
CA GLY A 93 17.67 -14.23 14.38
C GLY A 93 16.80 -15.48 14.23
N ILE A 94 15.63 -15.33 13.59
CA ILE A 94 14.73 -16.43 13.30
C ILE A 94 15.42 -17.37 12.30
N ARG A 95 15.44 -18.66 12.63
CA ARG A 95 15.95 -19.72 11.76
C ARG A 95 14.82 -20.72 11.52
N TRP A 96 14.55 -20.97 10.25
CA TRP A 96 13.59 -21.98 9.83
C TRP A 96 14.31 -23.33 9.74
N GLN A 97 13.64 -24.40 10.17
CA GLN A 97 14.17 -25.77 10.05
C GLN A 97 14.34 -26.17 8.58
N ASP A 98 13.32 -25.87 7.77
CA ASP A 98 13.34 -26.05 6.32
C ASP A 98 12.38 -25.05 5.63
N GLU A 99 12.41 -25.03 4.30
CA GLU A 99 11.54 -24.18 3.49
C GLU A 99 10.05 -24.54 3.61
N LYS A 100 9.73 -25.80 3.96
CA LYS A 100 8.33 -26.25 4.10
C LYS A 100 7.72 -25.70 5.39
N ALA A 101 8.48 -25.68 6.48
CA ALA A 101 8.10 -25.06 7.76
C ALA A 101 7.83 -23.57 7.56
N ARG A 102 8.73 -22.87 6.84
CA ARG A 102 8.53 -21.47 6.48
C ARG A 102 7.26 -21.28 5.66
N LYS A 103 7.09 -22.03 4.56
CA LYS A 103 5.87 -21.92 3.72
C LYS A 103 4.58 -22.18 4.49
N ASN A 104 4.59 -23.16 5.41
CA ASN A 104 3.43 -23.46 6.24
C ASN A 104 3.09 -22.30 7.19
N HIS A 105 4.10 -21.67 7.81
CA HIS A 105 3.91 -20.50 8.68
C HIS A 105 3.32 -19.32 7.91
N PHE A 106 3.72 -19.14 6.66
CA PHE A 106 3.26 -18.05 5.79
C PHE A 106 1.93 -18.32 5.06
N LYS A 107 1.29 -19.47 5.30
CA LYS A 107 0.06 -19.91 4.59
C LYS A 107 -1.13 -18.97 4.80
N GLN A 108 -1.20 -18.30 5.95
CA GLN A 108 -2.29 -17.38 6.31
C GLN A 108 -2.08 -15.94 5.77
N GLY A 109 -0.91 -15.67 5.17
CA GLY A 109 -0.54 -14.35 4.67
C GLY A 109 0.78 -13.88 5.25
N VAL A 110 1.49 -13.06 4.48
CA VAL A 110 2.82 -12.55 4.85
C VAL A 110 2.74 -11.67 6.11
N VAL A 111 1.78 -10.76 6.17
CA VAL A 111 1.64 -9.85 7.34
C VAL A 111 1.27 -10.61 8.60
N GLU A 112 0.32 -11.54 8.51
CA GLU A 112 -0.09 -12.37 9.64
C GLU A 112 1.07 -13.24 10.16
N ALA A 113 1.87 -13.81 9.26
CA ALA A 113 3.06 -14.56 9.64
C ALA A 113 4.09 -13.70 10.41
N TYR A 114 4.37 -12.49 9.93
CA TYR A 114 5.26 -11.56 10.64
C TYR A 114 4.65 -11.04 11.94
N ARG A 115 3.33 -10.80 12.00
CA ARG A 115 2.63 -10.45 13.24
C ARG A 115 2.86 -11.51 14.31
N GLN A 116 2.69 -12.80 13.97
CA GLN A 116 2.93 -13.92 14.88
C GLN A 116 4.41 -14.03 15.30
N ILE A 117 5.35 -13.78 14.39
CA ILE A 117 6.79 -13.75 14.73
C ILE A 117 7.08 -12.63 15.73
N ILE A 118 6.56 -11.43 15.48
CA ILE A 118 6.75 -10.27 16.36
C ILE A 118 6.11 -10.55 17.72
N GLU A 119 4.88 -11.08 17.75
CA GLU A 119 4.19 -11.48 18.98
C GLU A 119 5.00 -12.51 19.78
N HIS A 120 5.54 -13.52 19.11
CA HIS A 120 6.38 -14.54 19.75
C HIS A 120 7.68 -13.97 20.35
N VAL A 121 8.33 -13.04 19.65
CA VAL A 121 9.58 -12.41 20.12
C VAL A 121 9.31 -11.44 21.25
N MET A 122 8.26 -10.62 21.11
CA MET A 122 7.95 -9.52 22.00
C MET A 122 7.15 -9.96 23.24
N GLY A 123 6.49 -11.12 23.23
CA GLY A 123 5.79 -11.63 24.40
C GLY A 123 4.70 -10.68 24.93
N GLU A 124 4.78 -10.33 26.21
CA GLU A 124 3.76 -9.51 26.88
C GLU A 124 3.72 -8.07 26.34
N GLU A 125 4.87 -7.54 25.90
CA GLU A 125 4.99 -6.21 25.34
C GLU A 125 4.11 -6.06 24.08
N PHE A 126 3.91 -7.13 23.31
CA PHE A 126 3.06 -7.14 22.13
C PHE A 126 1.60 -6.74 22.42
N ARG A 127 1.09 -6.97 23.63
CA ARG A 127 -0.28 -6.57 24.02
C ARG A 127 -0.52 -5.07 23.95
N THR A 128 0.56 -4.28 24.03
CA THR A 128 0.52 -2.82 23.94
C THR A 128 0.89 -2.30 22.54
N CYS A 129 1.05 -3.19 21.56
CA CYS A 129 1.41 -2.83 20.19
C CYS A 129 0.31 -1.97 19.54
N PRO A 130 0.59 -0.71 19.17
CA PRO A 130 -0.41 0.21 18.62
C PRO A 130 -0.58 0.08 17.10
N VAL A 131 0.01 -0.95 16.49
CA VAL A 131 0.13 -1.10 15.04
C VAL A 131 -1.12 -1.72 14.46
N ARG A 132 -1.65 -1.09 13.40
CA ARG A 132 -2.77 -1.64 12.62
C ARG A 132 -2.27 -2.59 11.53
N PHE A 133 -2.11 -3.86 11.89
CA PHE A 133 -1.69 -4.90 10.95
C PHE A 133 -2.69 -5.12 9.80
N ASP A 134 -3.96 -4.79 9.99
CA ASP A 134 -4.98 -4.79 8.94
C ASP A 134 -4.63 -3.79 7.81
N VAL A 135 -4.18 -2.59 8.16
CA VAL A 135 -3.75 -1.57 7.17
C VAL A 135 -2.48 -2.03 6.45
N ILE A 136 -1.51 -2.55 7.19
CA ILE A 136 -0.25 -3.08 6.64
C ILE A 136 -0.53 -4.24 5.67
N GLU A 137 -1.49 -5.11 5.99
CA GLU A 137 -1.91 -6.18 5.09
C GLU A 137 -2.53 -5.64 3.80
N GLN A 138 -3.40 -4.64 3.91
CA GLN A 138 -4.04 -4.05 2.73
C GLN A 138 -3.05 -3.34 1.80
N VAL A 139 -1.88 -2.89 2.27
CA VAL A 139 -0.77 -2.45 1.41
C VAL A 139 -0.25 -3.59 0.52
N ILE A 140 -0.08 -4.79 1.07
CA ILE A 140 0.36 -5.96 0.30
C ILE A 140 -0.73 -6.41 -0.67
N LEU A 141 -1.98 -6.43 -0.22
CA LEU A 141 -3.12 -6.84 -1.05
C LEU A 141 -3.36 -5.87 -2.22
N ALA A 142 -3.38 -4.56 -1.98
CA ALA A 142 -3.52 -3.55 -3.03
C ALA A 142 -2.41 -3.65 -4.10
N ARG A 143 -1.16 -3.89 -3.67
CA ARG A 143 -0.05 -4.14 -4.60
C ARG A 143 -0.25 -5.43 -5.41
N ASN A 144 -0.78 -6.49 -4.80
CA ASN A 144 -1.06 -7.74 -5.51
C ASN A 144 -2.18 -7.55 -6.55
N ASP A 145 -3.24 -6.83 -6.18
CA ASP A 145 -4.34 -6.52 -7.09
C ASP A 145 -3.86 -5.72 -8.30
N PHE A 146 -2.98 -4.73 -8.07
CA PHE A 146 -2.34 -3.98 -9.17
C PHE A 146 -1.44 -4.86 -10.04
N ALA A 147 -0.58 -5.68 -9.43
CA ALA A 147 0.38 -6.52 -10.16
C ALA A 147 -0.27 -7.67 -10.94
N HIS A 148 -1.47 -8.09 -10.53
CA HIS A 148 -2.22 -9.17 -11.18
C HIS A 148 -3.46 -8.66 -11.93
N ASN A 149 -3.56 -7.34 -12.17
CA ASN A 149 -4.63 -6.79 -12.98
C ASN A 149 -4.56 -7.39 -14.39
N ASP A 150 -5.57 -8.18 -14.75
CA ASP A 150 -5.71 -8.87 -16.03
C ASP A 150 -6.55 -8.07 -17.03
N ASN A 151 -7.07 -6.90 -16.63
CA ASN A 151 -7.85 -6.04 -17.49
C ASN A 151 -6.96 -5.22 -18.42
N PHE A 152 -6.77 -5.72 -19.64
CA PHE A 152 -6.04 -4.99 -20.69
C PHE A 152 -6.77 -3.73 -21.17
N LEU A 153 -8.10 -3.69 -21.05
CA LEU A 153 -8.93 -2.63 -21.63
C LEU A 153 -9.05 -1.39 -20.73
N SER A 154 -8.61 -1.47 -19.47
CA SER A 154 -8.66 -0.35 -18.53
C SER A 154 -7.49 -0.41 -17.56
N PHE A 155 -6.91 0.75 -17.26
CA PHE A 155 -5.90 0.89 -16.19
C PHE A 155 -6.53 0.86 -14.78
N GLN A 156 -7.86 0.88 -14.68
CA GLN A 156 -8.56 0.79 -13.40
C GLN A 156 -8.31 -0.57 -12.76
N THR A 157 -7.79 -0.54 -11.55
CA THR A 157 -7.59 -1.73 -10.72
C THR A 157 -8.76 -1.85 -9.75
N ARG A 158 -9.22 -3.07 -9.48
CA ARG A 158 -10.29 -3.35 -8.51
C ARG A 158 -9.77 -4.24 -7.40
N HIS A 159 -10.39 -4.14 -6.23
CA HIS A 159 -10.15 -5.10 -5.15
C HIS A 159 -10.61 -6.48 -5.57
N ASN A 160 -9.77 -7.50 -5.36
CA ASN A 160 -10.19 -8.87 -5.63
C ASN A 160 -11.23 -9.35 -4.57
N ALA A 161 -12.04 -10.35 -4.93
CA ALA A 161 -13.11 -10.85 -4.05
C ALA A 161 -12.60 -11.39 -2.70
N LYS A 162 -11.41 -12.01 -2.66
CA LYS A 162 -10.81 -12.53 -1.41
C LYS A 162 -10.34 -11.39 -0.49
N THR A 163 -9.84 -10.29 -1.06
CA THR A 163 -9.50 -9.08 -0.32
C THR A 163 -10.75 -8.54 0.36
N LEU A 164 -11.88 -8.45 -0.36
CA LEU A 164 -13.15 -7.95 0.17
C LEU A 164 -13.80 -8.88 1.20
N GLU A 165 -13.65 -10.21 1.05
CA GLU A 165 -14.09 -11.17 2.07
C GLU A 165 -13.33 -10.98 3.39
N LYS A 166 -12.01 -10.75 3.30
CA LYS A 166 -11.15 -10.56 4.47
C LYS A 166 -11.25 -9.15 5.06
N HIS A 167 -11.43 -8.15 4.21
CA HIS A 167 -11.52 -6.72 4.54
C HIS A 167 -12.78 -6.12 3.90
N PRO A 168 -13.98 -6.29 4.51
CA PRO A 168 -15.23 -5.78 3.96
C PRO A 168 -15.29 -4.25 3.82
N ASN A 169 -14.45 -3.55 4.58
CA ASN A 169 -14.23 -2.11 4.49
C ASN A 169 -12.81 -1.87 3.95
N PRO A 170 -12.61 -1.88 2.62
CA PRO A 170 -11.29 -1.68 2.03
C PRO A 170 -10.75 -0.28 2.36
N PHE A 171 -9.47 -0.23 2.69
CA PHE A 171 -8.76 0.98 3.13
C PHE A 171 -8.42 1.91 1.96
N PHE A 172 -8.12 1.33 0.78
CA PHE A 172 -7.82 2.05 -0.46
C PHE A 172 -9.05 2.03 -1.36
N VAL A 173 -9.99 2.95 -1.16
CA VAL A 173 -11.25 3.01 -1.90
C VAL A 173 -11.50 4.43 -2.40
N GLY A 174 -12.07 4.54 -3.60
CA GLY A 174 -12.43 5.83 -4.18
C GLY A 174 -13.58 6.50 -3.44
N ARG A 175 -13.68 7.83 -3.60
CA ARG A 175 -14.72 8.63 -2.93
C ARG A 175 -16.15 8.24 -3.36
N GLU A 176 -16.34 7.93 -4.64
CA GLU A 176 -17.66 7.61 -5.22
C GLU A 176 -18.22 6.25 -4.73
N ASP A 177 -17.32 5.31 -4.42
CA ASP A 177 -17.68 3.98 -3.93
C ASP A 177 -18.13 3.97 -2.46
N ASN A 178 -17.76 4.99 -1.67
CA ASN A 178 -18.14 5.09 -0.26
C ASN A 178 -19.62 5.48 -0.04
N GLU A 179 -20.24 6.17 -1.01
CA GLU A 179 -21.62 6.67 -0.87
C GLU A 179 -22.68 5.65 -1.36
N THR A 180 -22.30 4.73 -2.25
CA THR A 180 -23.20 3.73 -2.87
C THR A 180 -23.08 2.32 -2.27
N ALA A 181 -22.44 2.20 -1.09
CA ALA A 181 -22.10 0.95 -0.41
C ALA A 181 -23.29 0.03 0.01
N SER A 182 -24.51 0.26 -0.50
CA SER A 182 -25.68 -0.56 -0.18
C SER A 182 -26.04 -1.65 -1.20
N ALA A 183 -25.31 -1.86 -2.32
CA ALA A 183 -25.84 -2.77 -3.34
C ALA A 183 -24.90 -3.68 -4.16
N SER A 184 -23.56 -3.61 -4.04
CA SER A 184 -22.73 -4.55 -4.81
C SER A 184 -21.43 -4.93 -4.09
N TRP A 185 -21.45 -6.10 -3.45
CA TRP A 185 -20.32 -6.74 -2.77
C TRP A 185 -19.25 -7.23 -3.76
N GLY A 186 -18.76 -6.38 -4.67
CA GLY A 186 -17.81 -6.86 -5.68
C GLY A 186 -17.18 -5.86 -6.65
N ASN A 187 -17.40 -4.55 -6.53
CA ASN A 187 -16.89 -3.58 -7.52
C ASN A 187 -16.17 -2.36 -6.93
N PHE A 188 -15.53 -2.50 -5.76
CA PHE A 188 -14.71 -1.40 -5.22
C PHE A 188 -13.50 -1.14 -6.11
N GLN A 189 -13.43 0.06 -6.68
CA GLN A 189 -12.25 0.54 -7.38
C GLN A 189 -11.12 0.74 -6.37
N LEU A 190 -9.94 0.21 -6.69
CA LEU A 190 -8.74 0.44 -5.92
C LEU A 190 -8.22 1.84 -6.24
N GLU A 191 -8.52 2.80 -5.37
CA GLU A 191 -7.98 4.16 -5.45
C GLU A 191 -7.04 4.43 -4.28
N VAL A 192 -5.87 5.01 -4.59
CA VAL A 192 -4.88 5.42 -3.60
C VAL A 192 -4.93 6.94 -3.46
N SER A 193 -5.77 7.40 -2.53
CA SER A 193 -5.78 8.80 -2.11
C SER A 193 -4.53 9.17 -1.33
N ARG A 194 -4.26 10.47 -1.24
CA ARG A 194 -3.10 10.99 -0.51
C ARG A 194 -3.21 10.63 0.96
N GLU A 195 -4.40 10.82 1.53
CA GLU A 195 -4.70 10.57 2.94
C GLU A 195 -4.49 9.08 3.27
N ALA A 196 -5.00 8.18 2.43
CA ALA A 196 -4.84 6.74 2.61
C ALA A 196 -3.37 6.33 2.53
N LEU A 197 -2.63 6.79 1.53
CA LEU A 197 -1.20 6.48 1.41
C LEU A 197 -0.41 6.99 2.61
N MET A 198 -0.62 8.24 3.04
CA MET A 198 0.11 8.81 4.18
C MET A 198 -0.21 8.07 5.48
N ALA A 199 -1.46 7.67 5.69
CA ALA A 199 -1.86 6.86 6.83
C ALA A 199 -1.24 5.45 6.79
N ALA A 200 -1.22 4.79 5.62
CA ALA A 200 -0.55 3.50 5.47
C ALA A 200 0.96 3.58 5.74
N ILE A 201 1.63 4.62 5.23
CA ILE A 201 3.05 4.87 5.52
C ILE A 201 3.26 5.06 7.02
N ALA A 202 2.39 5.84 7.68
CA ALA A 202 2.48 6.08 9.12
C ALA A 202 2.33 4.79 9.94
N GLU A 203 1.44 3.87 9.54
CA GLU A 203 1.33 2.55 10.20
C GLU A 203 2.58 1.68 10.01
N VAL A 204 3.19 1.72 8.82
CA VAL A 204 4.44 1.00 8.54
C VAL A 204 5.62 1.57 9.35
N GLU A 205 5.73 2.90 9.45
CA GLU A 205 6.74 3.55 10.29
C GLU A 205 6.50 3.28 11.77
N LYS A 206 5.24 3.33 12.22
CA LYS A 206 4.85 3.00 13.61
C LYS A 206 5.28 1.60 14.00
N LEU A 207 5.17 0.62 13.08
CA LEU A 207 5.68 -0.72 13.32
C LEU A 207 7.18 -0.73 13.58
N ALA A 208 7.97 -0.04 12.76
CA ALA A 208 9.41 0.01 12.97
C ALA A 208 9.83 0.77 14.22
N ASP A 209 9.15 1.88 14.51
CA ASP A 209 9.38 2.64 15.74
C ASP A 209 9.04 1.81 16.98
N TRP A 210 7.93 1.10 16.96
CA TRP A 210 7.53 0.26 18.08
C TRP A 210 8.51 -0.90 18.29
N VAL A 211 8.97 -1.57 17.23
CA VAL A 211 9.99 -2.61 17.37
C VAL A 211 11.30 -2.04 17.91
N GLN A 212 11.76 -0.90 17.37
CA GLN A 212 12.98 -0.23 17.80
C GLN A 212 12.89 0.26 19.25
N HIS A 213 11.72 0.72 19.70
CA HIS A 213 11.50 1.12 21.09
C HIS A 213 11.61 -0.07 22.06
N ASN A 214 11.29 -1.28 21.60
CA ASN A 214 11.33 -2.52 22.37
C ASN A 214 12.57 -3.38 22.06
N ASP A 215 13.66 -2.79 21.55
CA ASP A 215 14.87 -3.53 21.14
C ASP A 215 15.54 -4.29 22.30
N ASN A 216 15.34 -3.84 23.54
CA ASN A 216 15.79 -4.55 24.74
C ASN A 216 15.12 -5.92 24.88
N VAL A 217 13.82 -6.03 24.58
CA VAL A 217 13.06 -7.28 24.61
C VAL A 217 13.61 -8.26 23.58
N VAL A 218 13.89 -7.75 22.37
CA VAL A 218 14.50 -8.53 21.29
C VAL A 218 15.86 -9.07 21.72
N TRP A 219 16.70 -8.23 22.35
CA TRP A 219 18.01 -8.66 22.83
C TRP A 219 17.92 -9.72 23.94
N GLU A 220 16.98 -9.57 24.88
CA GLU A 220 16.74 -10.58 25.92
C GLU A 220 16.20 -11.90 25.36
N TRP A 221 15.29 -11.85 24.39
CA TRP A 221 14.80 -13.01 23.67
C TRP A 221 15.95 -13.77 22.99
N ARG A 222 16.82 -13.06 22.27
CA ARG A 222 17.99 -13.66 21.60
C ARG A 222 18.93 -14.37 22.57
N ARG A 223 19.27 -13.72 23.69
CA ARG A 223 20.11 -14.32 24.74
C ARG A 223 19.48 -15.55 25.40
N ARG A 224 18.14 -15.63 25.46
CA ARG A 224 17.45 -16.84 25.95
C ARG A 224 17.55 -17.98 24.94
N MET A 225 17.33 -17.70 23.66
CA MET A 225 17.40 -18.71 22.60
C MET A 225 18.80 -19.30 22.45
N GLN A 226 19.86 -18.47 22.47
CA GLN A 226 21.25 -18.96 22.41
C GLN A 226 21.59 -19.92 23.57
N ARG A 227 21.15 -19.61 24.79
CA ARG A 227 21.37 -20.48 25.96
C ARG A 227 20.59 -21.79 25.92
N GLN A 228 19.52 -21.87 25.13
CA GLN A 228 18.77 -23.11 24.92
C GLN A 228 19.42 -23.99 23.84
N GLU A 229 20.08 -23.38 22.85
CA GLU A 229 20.84 -24.13 21.82
C GLU A 229 22.15 -24.73 22.36
N GLU A 230 22.73 -24.16 23.43
CA GLU A 230 23.97 -24.64 24.07
C GLU A 230 23.78 -25.79 25.09
N ARG A 231 22.53 -26.19 25.37
CA ARG A 231 22.17 -27.25 26.34
C ARG A 231 21.67 -28.49 25.64
#